data_AF-A0A0H1B8H8-F1
#
_entry.id   AF-A0A0H1B8H8-F1
#
_cell.length_a   1.000
_cell.length_b   1.000
_cell.length_c   1.000
_cell.angle_alpha   90.00
_cell.angle_beta   90.00
_cell.angle_gamma   90.00
#
_symmetry.space_group_name_H-M   'P 1'
#
loop_
_entity.id
_entity.type
_entity.pdbx_description
1 polymer ?
#
loop_
_entity_poly.entity_id
_entity_poly.type
_entity_poly.pdbx_seq_one_letter_code
_entity_poly.pdbx_strand_id
1 'polypeptide(L)'
;SVLDAAEGVYARLGGGKPKWGSSTDRLGRDSAVSTEVEGWGYGGVVGAAVLEGDKKRRRKVGATDLTAEEKVEFEELGRTCWREMEELRVRWEKILEKEEEASGIVNGL
;
A
#
# COMPACT_ATOMS: atom_id res chain seq x y z
N SER A 1 12.62 12.81 4.87
CA SER A 1 11.52 13.10 5.82
C SER A 1 11.57 12.11 6.98
N VAL A 2 10.81 12.32 8.06
CA VAL A 2 10.71 11.36 9.19
C VAL A 2 10.16 10.00 8.72
N LEU A 3 9.25 10.01 7.74
CA LEU A 3 8.69 8.79 7.15
C LEU A 3 9.75 8.01 6.37
N ASP A 4 10.57 8.68 5.56
CA ASP A 4 11.61 7.99 4.77
C ASP A 4 12.61 7.26 5.69
N ALA A 5 12.92 7.82 6.85
CA ALA A 5 13.78 7.18 7.84
C ALA A 5 13.12 5.93 8.45
N ALA A 6 11.82 5.99 8.75
CA ALA A 6 11.06 4.86 9.27
C ALA A 6 10.90 3.75 8.21
N GLU A 7 10.59 4.12 6.96
CA GLU A 7 10.53 3.21 5.81
C GLU A 7 11.87 2.50 5.56
N GLY A 8 12.98 3.22 5.75
CA GLY A 8 14.32 2.64 5.65
C GLY A 8 14.56 1.51 6.65
N VAL A 9 13.88 1.50 7.81
CA VAL A 9 13.99 0.38 8.76
C VAL A 9 13.31 -0.87 8.20
N TYR A 10 12.08 -0.76 7.70
CA TYR A 10 11.36 -1.89 7.09
C TYR A 10 12.14 -2.46 5.90
N ALA A 11 12.67 -1.60 5.03
CA ALA A 11 13.48 -2.01 3.88
C ALA A 11 14.73 -2.82 4.31
N ARG A 12 15.44 -2.39 5.36
CA ARG A 12 16.61 -3.12 5.88
C ARG A 12 16.26 -4.48 6.49
N LEU A 13 15.02 -4.67 6.92
CA LEU A 13 14.51 -5.93 7.46
C LEU A 13 13.89 -6.84 6.38
N GLY A 14 14.12 -6.51 5.10
CA GLY A 14 13.59 -7.27 3.97
C GLY A 14 12.13 -6.96 3.64
N GLY A 15 11.55 -5.92 4.24
CA GLY A 15 10.23 -5.39 3.89
C GLY A 15 10.25 -4.39 2.73
N GLY A 16 9.10 -3.78 2.49
CA GLY A 16 8.88 -2.71 1.52
C GLY A 16 8.21 -1.50 2.15
N LYS A 17 7.23 -0.93 1.45
CA LYS A 17 6.49 0.24 1.92
C LYS A 17 5.40 -0.17 2.93
N PRO A 18 5.39 0.40 4.15
CA PRO A 18 4.29 0.21 5.09
C PRO A 18 3.08 1.06 4.70
N LYS A 19 1.91 0.66 5.20
CA LYS A 19 0.71 1.50 5.16
C LYS A 19 0.79 2.52 6.28
N TRP A 20 0.83 3.81 5.94
CA TRP A 20 0.76 4.91 6.89
C TRP A 20 -0.68 5.35 7.14
N GLY A 21 -0.97 5.72 8.38
CA GLY A 21 -2.21 6.37 8.78
C GLY A 21 -1.95 7.47 9.80
N SER A 22 -2.83 8.46 9.85
CA SER A 22 -2.83 9.46 10.92
C SER A 22 -3.37 8.87 12.21
N SER A 23 -2.74 9.20 13.33
CA SER A 23 -3.15 8.78 14.67
C SER A 23 -2.96 9.92 15.66
N THR A 24 -3.83 9.97 16.66
CA THR A 24 -3.77 10.94 17.75
C THR A 24 -3.74 10.21 19.09
N ASP A 25 -2.89 10.67 20.01
CA ASP A 25 -2.87 10.16 21.38
C ASP A 25 -4.01 10.75 22.23
N ARG A 26 -4.17 10.27 23.48
CA ARG A 26 -5.23 10.76 24.39
C ARG A 26 -5.07 12.24 24.79
N LEU A 27 -3.90 12.83 24.53
CA LEU A 27 -3.56 14.22 24.82
C LEU A 27 -3.64 15.10 23.57
N GLY A 28 -4.11 14.56 22.45
CA GLY A 28 -4.30 15.32 21.22
C GLY A 28 -3.04 15.44 20.33
N ARG A 29 -1.94 14.75 20.65
CA ARG A 29 -0.73 14.79 19.83
C ARG A 29 -0.90 13.92 18.60
N ASP A 30 -0.73 14.50 17.42
CA ASP A 30 -0.81 13.81 16.14
C ASP A 30 0.51 13.14 15.76
N SER A 31 0.40 12.06 15.01
CA SER A 31 1.53 11.31 14.50
C SER A 31 1.10 10.48 13.29
N ALA A 32 2.02 10.27 12.36
CA ALA A 32 1.89 9.23 11.36
C ALA A 32 2.34 7.90 11.97
N VAL A 33 1.52 6.87 11.83
CA VAL A 33 1.79 5.52 12.34
C VAL A 33 1.59 4.48 11.25
N SER A 34 2.43 3.47 11.26
CA SER A 34 2.27 2.27 10.45
C SER A 34 1.06 1.48 10.93
N THR A 35 0.33 0.91 9.98
CA THR A 35 -0.78 -0.01 10.25
C THR A 35 -0.47 -1.36 9.61
N GLU A 36 -0.73 -2.42 10.35
CA GLU A 36 -0.62 -3.79 9.85
C GLU A 36 -1.64 -4.01 8.73
N VAL A 37 -1.22 -4.73 7.69
CA VAL A 37 -2.08 -5.08 6.57
C VAL A 37 -2.11 -6.60 6.48
N GLU A 38 -3.29 -7.19 6.64
CA GLU A 38 -3.49 -8.64 6.53
C GLU A 38 -2.93 -9.16 5.19
N GLY A 39 -2.10 -10.20 5.23
CA GLY A 39 -1.37 -10.72 4.07
C GLY A 39 -0.10 -9.95 3.67
N TRP A 40 0.19 -8.80 4.30
CA TRP A 40 1.40 -8.00 4.08
C TRP A 40 2.17 -7.66 5.37
N GLY A 41 1.56 -7.82 6.54
CA GLY A 41 2.16 -7.52 7.84
C GLY A 41 2.53 -6.03 8.00
N TYR A 42 3.59 -5.78 8.77
CA TYR A 42 4.13 -4.43 8.98
C TYR A 42 5.16 -4.11 7.90
N GLY A 43 4.67 -3.51 6.81
CA GLY A 43 5.53 -3.12 5.69
C GLY A 43 6.21 -4.28 4.99
N GLY A 44 5.58 -5.46 4.92
CA GLY A 44 6.14 -6.61 4.20
C GLY A 44 7.27 -7.34 4.93
N VAL A 45 7.50 -7.03 6.21
CA VAL A 45 8.47 -7.75 7.03
C VAL A 45 7.81 -9.01 7.59
N VAL A 46 8.43 -10.16 7.31
CA VAL A 46 7.96 -11.48 7.78
C VAL A 46 8.09 -11.57 9.30
N GLY A 47 7.05 -12.08 9.95
CA GLY A 47 6.97 -12.26 11.39
C GLY A 47 6.21 -11.13 12.11
N ALA A 48 6.59 -10.93 13.38
CA ALA A 48 5.92 -10.00 14.28
C ALA A 48 6.30 -8.54 14.02
N ALA A 49 5.59 -7.63 14.70
CA ALA A 49 5.87 -6.20 14.75
C ALA A 49 7.36 -5.88 15.06
N VAL A 50 8.01 -5.12 14.17
CA VAL A 50 9.46 -4.84 14.24
C VAL A 50 9.79 -3.49 14.89
N LEU A 51 8.90 -2.49 14.80
CA LEU A 51 9.08 -1.21 15.51
C LEU A 51 8.29 -1.19 16.82
N GLU A 52 8.77 -0.42 17.79
CA GLU A 52 8.04 -0.21 19.05
C GLU A 52 6.66 0.44 18.84
N GLY A 53 6.51 1.24 17.77
CA GLY A 53 5.23 1.80 17.34
C GLY A 53 4.25 0.73 16.86
N ASP A 54 4.75 -0.29 16.14
CA ASP A 54 3.96 -1.39 15.58
C ASP A 54 3.34 -2.27 16.66
N LYS A 55 4.12 -2.53 17.71
CA LYS A 55 3.70 -3.37 18.85
C LYS A 55 2.54 -2.78 19.64
N LYS A 56 2.37 -1.45 19.59
CA LYS A 56 1.62 -0.72 20.61
C LYS A 56 0.14 -0.51 20.36
N ARG A 57 -0.44 -0.83 19.21
CA ARG A 57 -1.90 -0.86 18.94
C ARG A 57 -2.15 -1.15 17.44
N ARG A 58 -3.42 -1.41 17.10
CA ARG A 58 -3.99 -1.36 15.73
C ARG A 58 -3.73 -2.56 14.83
N ARG A 59 -3.59 -3.74 15.42
CA ARG A 59 -3.74 -4.99 14.69
C ARG A 59 -5.19 -5.45 14.73
N LYS A 60 -5.71 -5.97 13.62
CA LYS A 60 -7.03 -6.61 13.58
C LYS A 60 -7.05 -7.75 14.61
N VAL A 61 -8.16 -7.88 15.35
CA VAL A 61 -8.33 -8.99 16.31
C VAL A 61 -8.28 -10.31 15.54
N GLY A 62 -7.43 -11.24 16.00
CA GLY A 62 -7.23 -12.55 15.37
C GLY A 62 -6.24 -12.57 14.21
N ALA A 63 -5.58 -11.46 13.89
CA ALA A 63 -4.55 -11.45 12.85
C ALA A 63 -3.32 -12.29 13.25
N THR A 64 -2.79 -13.04 12.28
CA THR A 64 -1.61 -13.89 12.37
C THR A 64 -0.38 -13.19 11.80
N ASP A 65 0.80 -13.55 12.30
CA ASP A 65 2.06 -12.98 11.83
C ASP A 65 2.31 -13.36 10.38
N LEU A 66 2.80 -12.40 9.59
CA LEU A 66 3.06 -12.60 8.17
C LEU A 66 4.08 -13.72 7.99
N THR A 67 3.73 -14.72 7.20
CA THR A 67 4.64 -15.78 6.75
C THR A 67 5.37 -15.39 5.47
N ALA A 68 6.44 -16.12 5.15
CA ALA A 68 7.17 -15.88 3.91
C ALA A 68 6.32 -16.23 2.68
N GLU A 69 5.53 -17.29 2.78
CA GLU A 69 4.61 -17.77 1.76
C GLU A 69 3.50 -16.74 1.48
N GLU A 70 2.82 -16.25 2.52
CA GLU A 70 1.79 -15.22 2.38
C GLU A 70 2.33 -13.94 1.73
N LYS A 71 3.57 -13.55 2.07
CA LYS A 71 4.22 -12.39 1.42
C LYS A 71 4.38 -12.62 -0.08
N VAL A 72 4.87 -13.78 -0.48
CA VAL A 72 5.05 -14.12 -1.90
C VAL A 72 3.70 -14.10 -2.62
N GLU A 73 2.67 -14.71 -2.02
CA GLU A 73 1.32 -14.72 -2.58
C GLU A 73 0.75 -13.30 -2.74
N PHE A 74 0.95 -12.44 -1.74
CA PHE A 74 0.51 -11.04 -1.78
C PHE A 74 1.19 -10.27 -2.91
N GLU A 75 2.50 -10.44 -3.10
CA GLU A 75 3.24 -9.79 -4.17
C GLU A 75 2.81 -10.29 -5.56
N GLU A 76 2.63 -11.59 -5.74
CA GLU A 76 2.16 -12.17 -7.01
C GLU A 76 0.74 -11.73 -7.37
N LEU A 77 -0.15 -11.68 -6.37
CA LEU A 77 -1.49 -11.11 -6.55
C LEU A 77 -1.40 -9.64 -6.94
N GLY A 78 -0.57 -8.86 -6.26
CA GLY A 78 -0.34 -7.45 -6.58
C GLY A 78 0.16 -7.24 -8.01
N ARG A 79 1.12 -8.05 -8.48
CA ARG A 79 1.62 -8.03 -9.87
C ARG A 79 0.49 -8.30 -10.88
N THR A 80 -0.37 -9.27 -10.57
CA THR A 80 -1.52 -9.63 -11.41
C THR A 80 -2.54 -8.50 -11.46
N CYS A 81 -2.97 -7.99 -10.30
CA CYS A 81 -3.92 -6.87 -10.22
C CYS A 81 -3.39 -5.63 -10.95
N TRP A 82 -2.10 -5.32 -10.81
CA TRP A 82 -1.49 -4.19 -11.51
C TRP A 82 -1.56 -4.34 -13.03
N ARG A 83 -1.20 -5.52 -13.55
CA ARG A 83 -1.30 -5.82 -14.99
C ARG A 83 -2.73 -5.63 -15.49
N GLU A 84 -3.72 -6.17 -14.79
CA GLU A 84 -5.13 -6.06 -15.18
C GLU A 84 -5.64 -4.60 -15.14
N MET A 85 -5.22 -3.83 -14.12
CA MET A 85 -5.52 -2.40 -14.02
C MET A 85 -4.90 -1.60 -15.16
N GLU A 86 -3.68 -1.94 -15.56
CA GLU A 86 -3.00 -1.30 -16.69
C GLU A 86 -3.68 -1.63 -18.02
N GLU A 87 -4.09 -2.88 -18.23
CA GLU A 87 -4.91 -3.27 -19.38
C GLU A 87 -6.25 -2.54 -19.41
N LEU A 88 -6.85 -2.28 -18.24
CA LEU A 88 -8.07 -1.50 -18.12
C LEU A 88 -7.81 -0.03 -18.44
N ARG A 89 -6.73 0.57 -17.95
CA ARG A 89 -6.33 1.96 -18.25
C ARG A 89 -6.19 2.19 -19.75
N VAL A 90 -5.44 1.33 -20.44
CA VAL A 90 -5.24 1.42 -21.90
C VAL A 90 -6.56 1.29 -22.67
N ARG A 91 -7.47 0.41 -22.22
CA ARG A 91 -8.80 0.28 -22.83
C ARG A 91 -9.63 1.54 -22.64
N TRP A 92 -9.62 2.12 -21.44
CA TRP A 92 -10.33 3.36 -21.15
C TRP A 92 -9.81 4.54 -21.96
N GLU A 93 -8.50 4.68 -22.11
CA GLU A 93 -7.90 5.75 -22.93
C GLU A 93 -8.41 5.69 -24.38
N LYS A 94 -8.48 4.48 -24.96
CA LYS A 94 -9.03 4.30 -26.31
C LYS A 94 -10.53 4.60 -26.42
N ILE A 95 -11.28 4.42 -25.34
CA ILE A 95 -12.72 4.77 -25.32
C ILE A 95 -12.86 6.28 -25.23
N LEU A 96 -12.09 6.92 -24.36
CA LEU A 96 -12.10 8.37 -24.18
C LEU A 96 -11.67 9.09 -25.45
N GLU A 97 -10.60 8.63 -26.12
CA GLU A 97 -10.14 9.20 -27.40
C GLU A 97 -11.26 9.18 -28.46
N LYS A 98 -11.97 8.06 -28.61
CA LYS A 98 -13.10 7.95 -29.54
C LYS A 98 -14.26 8.87 -29.17
N GLU A 99 -14.54 9.02 -27.87
CA GLU A 99 -15.62 9.89 -27.39
C GLU A 99 -15.27 11.38 -27.60
N GLU A 100 -14.02 11.75 -27.37
CA GLU A 100 -13.49 13.10 -27.60
C GLU A 100 -13.48 13.45 -29.10
N GLU A 101 -13.13 12.50 -29.96
CA GLU A 101 -13.24 12.62 -31.42
C GLU A 101 -14.71 12.81 -31.86
N ALA A 102 -15.63 11.98 -31.36
CA ALA A 102 -17.05 12.06 -31.68
C ALA A 102 -17.70 13.36 -31.18
N SER A 103 -17.25 13.86 -30.03
CA SER A 103 -17.71 15.13 -29.44
C SER A 103 -17.07 16.36 -30.09
N GLY A 104 -16.13 16.18 -31.03
CA GLY A 104 -15.44 17.27 -31.72
C GLY A 104 -14.45 18.05 -30.85
N ILE A 105 -14.11 17.53 -29.67
CA ILE A 105 -13.18 18.16 -28.71
C ILE A 105 -11.74 18.15 -29.28
N VAL A 106 -11.39 17.10 -30.03
CA VAL A 106 -10.06 16.93 -30.63
C VAL A 106 -9.78 17.91 -31.79
N ASN A 107 -10.81 18.49 -32.43
CA ASN A 107 -10.64 19.43 -33.55
C ASN A 107 -10.50 20.91 -33.15
N GLY A 108 -10.30 21.21 -31.85
CA GLY A 108 -10.28 22.56 -31.29
C GLY A 108 -8.92 23.13 -30.88
N LEU A 109 -7.81 22.40 -31.12
CA LEU A 109 -6.42 22.84 -30.86
C LEU A 109 -5.58 22.71 -32.14
#